data_AF-A0A2D6QYU2-F1
#
_entry.id   AF-A0A2D6QYU2-F1
#
_cell.length_a   1.000
_cell.length_b   1.000
_cell.length_c   1.000
_cell.angle_alpha   90.00
_cell.angle_beta   90.00
_cell.angle_gamma   90.00
#
_symmetry.space_group_name_H-M   'P 1'
#
loop_
_entity.id
_entity.type
_entity.pdbx_description
1 polymer ?
#
loop_
_entity_poly.entity_id
_entity_poly.type
_entity_poly.pdbx_seq_one_letter_code
_entity_poly.pdbx_strand_id
1 'polypeptide(L)'
;MRRPGQTSDMATCPECEADVDVDDFDVDRGDTLSCQDCGRMLEVISLSPIELDLVPEEDDEDGDDGVRRTSGQADGDEGEEEEDDDDEGDDRAWHR
;
A
#
# COMPACT_ATOMS: atom_id res chain seq x y z
N MET A 1 -32.21 -27.34 9.03
CA MET A 1 -32.11 -27.68 7.61
C MET A 1 -30.64 -27.56 7.22
N ARG A 2 -29.89 -28.67 7.12
CA ARG A 2 -28.48 -28.65 6.66
C ARG A 2 -28.51 -28.88 5.15
N ARG A 3 -27.94 -27.99 4.35
CA ARG A 3 -27.97 -28.08 2.90
C ARG A 3 -27.04 -29.23 2.46
N PRO A 4 -27.48 -30.15 1.59
CA PRO A 4 -26.58 -31.14 1.01
C PRO A 4 -25.59 -30.41 0.10
N GLY A 5 -24.38 -30.16 0.59
CA GLY A 5 -23.35 -29.41 -0.13
C GLY A 5 -22.30 -28.74 0.76
N GLN A 6 -22.57 -28.42 2.02
CA GLN A 6 -21.57 -27.77 2.90
C GLN A 6 -20.44 -28.74 3.27
N THR A 7 -19.36 -28.71 2.51
CA THR A 7 -18.07 -29.28 2.89
C THR A 7 -17.26 -28.19 3.53
N SER A 8 -17.31 -28.12 4.87
CA SER A 8 -16.34 -27.30 5.60
C SER A 8 -14.96 -27.90 5.35
N ASP A 9 -14.07 -27.13 4.73
CA ASP A 9 -12.68 -27.48 4.51
C ASP A 9 -11.85 -27.00 5.71
N MET A 10 -10.92 -27.85 6.13
CA MET A 10 -10.01 -27.55 7.24
C MET A 10 -8.76 -26.88 6.68
N ALA A 11 -8.60 -25.60 6.98
CA ALA A 11 -7.42 -24.82 6.66
C ALA A 11 -6.55 -24.65 7.90
N THR A 12 -5.24 -24.44 7.72
CA THR A 12 -4.34 -24.11 8.84
C THR A 12 -3.92 -22.66 8.73
N CYS A 13 -4.03 -21.90 9.81
CA CYS A 13 -3.56 -20.52 9.84
C CYS A 13 -2.02 -20.48 9.75
N PRO A 14 -1.42 -19.71 8.83
CA PRO A 14 0.03 -19.62 8.69
C PRO A 14 0.74 -18.87 9.84
N GLU A 15 0.02 -18.11 10.68
CA GLU A 15 0.62 -17.33 11.80
C GLU A 15 0.62 -18.06 13.14
N CYS A 16 -0.46 -18.79 13.42
CA CYS A 16 -0.68 -19.41 14.73
C CYS A 16 -0.84 -20.92 14.66
N GLU A 17 -0.76 -21.50 13.46
CA GLU A 17 -0.88 -22.94 13.20
C GLU A 17 -2.21 -23.54 13.73
N ALA A 18 -3.23 -22.70 13.91
CA ALA A 18 -4.56 -23.12 14.36
C ALA A 18 -5.35 -23.71 13.19
N ASP A 19 -6.17 -24.73 13.49
CA ASP A 19 -7.15 -25.28 12.56
C ASP A 19 -8.33 -24.30 12.41
N VAL A 20 -8.51 -23.78 11.20
CA VAL A 20 -9.59 -22.86 10.84
C VAL A 20 -10.57 -23.60 9.93
N ASP A 21 -11.83 -23.65 10.35
CA ASP A 21 -12.93 -24.20 9.56
C ASP A 21 -13.42 -23.13 8.57
N VAL A 22 -13.25 -23.38 7.27
CA VAL A 22 -13.62 -22.45 6.20
C VAL A 22 -14.57 -23.18 5.23
N ASP A 23 -15.67 -22.55 4.84
CA ASP A 23 -16.63 -23.15 3.91
C ASP A 23 -16.33 -22.68 2.47
N ASP A 24 -15.97 -23.63 1.59
CA ASP A 24 -15.56 -23.35 0.21
C ASP A 24 -16.67 -22.74 -0.66
N PHE A 25 -17.93 -22.80 -0.20
CA PHE A 25 -19.06 -22.18 -0.88
C PHE A 25 -19.34 -20.75 -0.42
N ASP A 26 -18.79 -20.33 0.72
CA ASP A 26 -18.93 -18.97 1.26
C ASP A 26 -17.72 -18.08 0.93
N VAL A 27 -16.57 -18.65 0.56
CA VAL A 27 -15.35 -17.89 0.22
C VAL A 27 -14.85 -18.18 -1.19
N ASP A 28 -14.37 -17.14 -1.87
CA ASP A 28 -13.71 -17.23 -3.17
C ASP A 28 -12.21 -16.95 -3.07
N ARG A 29 -11.46 -17.33 -4.11
CA ARG A 29 -10.04 -16.97 -4.20
C ARG A 29 -9.86 -15.45 -4.25
N GLY A 30 -9.04 -14.91 -3.36
CA GLY A 30 -8.81 -13.48 -3.16
C GLY A 30 -9.68 -12.87 -2.06
N ASP A 31 -10.57 -13.65 -1.44
CA ASP A 31 -11.34 -13.16 -0.30
C ASP A 31 -10.47 -13.08 0.96
N THR A 32 -10.76 -12.07 1.78
CA THR A 32 -10.06 -11.82 3.04
C THR A 32 -10.94 -12.18 4.24
N LEU A 33 -10.40 -12.93 5.19
CA LEU A 33 -11.05 -13.39 6.41
C LEU A 33 -10.17 -13.12 7.63
N SER A 34 -10.80 -12.91 8.79
CA SER A 34 -10.10 -12.74 10.06
C SER A 34 -9.96 -14.08 10.79
N CYS A 35 -8.73 -14.45 11.18
CA CYS A 35 -8.53 -15.61 12.05
C CYS A 35 -9.12 -15.35 13.44
N GLN A 36 -9.87 -16.31 13.98
CA GLN A 36 -10.59 -16.16 15.26
C GLN A 36 -9.68 -16.40 16.47
N ASP A 37 -8.57 -17.10 16.24
CA ASP A 37 -7.56 -17.43 17.25
C ASP A 37 -6.51 -16.35 17.41
N CYS A 38 -5.98 -15.81 16.31
CA CYS A 38 -4.91 -14.80 16.34
C CYS A 38 -5.38 -13.39 15.96
N GLY A 39 -6.55 -13.23 15.33
CA GLY A 39 -7.08 -11.93 14.92
C GLY A 39 -6.45 -11.32 13.66
N ARG A 40 -5.55 -12.04 12.98
CA ARG A 40 -4.89 -11.57 11.74
C ARG A 40 -5.81 -11.69 10.53
N MET A 41 -5.61 -10.84 9.53
CA MET A 41 -6.28 -10.92 8.23
C MET A 41 -5.55 -11.92 7.32
N LEU A 42 -6.30 -12.87 6.80
CA LEU A 42 -5.84 -13.95 5.93
C LEU A 42 -6.57 -13.88 4.58
N GLU A 43 -5.88 -14.09 3.47
CA GLU A 43 -6.46 -14.17 2.13
C GLU A 43 -6.51 -15.61 1.64
N VAL A 44 -7.59 -15.98 0.96
CA VAL A 44 -7.74 -17.30 0.31
C VAL A 44 -6.99 -17.31 -1.02
N ILE A 45 -5.89 -18.07 -1.10
CA ILE A 45 -5.10 -18.18 -2.33
C ILE A 45 -5.46 -19.41 -3.18
N SER A 46 -6.06 -20.44 -2.57
CA SER A 46 -6.50 -21.69 -3.20
C SER A 46 -7.80 -22.22 -2.55
N LEU A 47 -8.63 -22.92 -3.33
CA LEU A 47 -9.91 -23.54 -2.88
C LEU A 47 -9.93 -25.07 -2.97
N SER A 48 -8.87 -25.72 -3.45
CA SER A 48 -8.82 -27.17 -3.64
C SER A 48 -7.37 -27.68 -3.70
N PRO A 49 -6.69 -27.90 -2.55
CA PRO A 49 -7.14 -27.71 -1.16
C PRO A 49 -7.24 -26.22 -0.76
N ILE A 50 -7.99 -25.90 0.30
CA ILE A 50 -7.97 -24.54 0.84
C ILE A 50 -6.57 -24.21 1.37
N GLU A 51 -6.04 -23.08 0.90
CA GLU A 51 -4.80 -22.48 1.39
C GLU A 51 -5.03 -21.02 1.71
N LEU A 52 -4.48 -20.57 2.84
CA LEU A 52 -4.59 -19.22 3.36
C LEU A 52 -3.21 -18.58 3.40
N ASP A 53 -3.12 -17.30 3.03
CA ASP A 53 -1.91 -16.49 3.16
C ASP A 53 -2.18 -15.25 4.02
N LEU A 54 -1.13 -14.61 4.53
CA LEU A 54 -1.27 -13.38 5.31
C LEU A 54 -1.50 -12.19 4.41
N VAL A 55 -2.56 -11.43 4.69
CA VAL A 55 -2.72 -10.14 4.03
C VAL A 55 -1.77 -9.15 4.69
N PRO A 56 -0.89 -8.48 3.92
CA PRO A 56 -0.15 -7.35 4.45
C PRO A 56 -1.17 -6.29 4.84
N GLU A 57 -1.29 -6.03 6.14
CA GLU A 57 -2.02 -4.86 6.61
C GLU A 57 -1.30 -3.65 6.05
N GLU A 58 -2.02 -2.70 5.45
CA GLU A 58 -1.47 -1.48 4.87
C GLU A 58 -0.88 -0.52 5.94
N ASP A 59 -0.56 -1.03 7.14
CA ASP A 59 -0.11 -0.30 8.33
C ASP A 59 1.28 -0.80 8.79
N ASP A 60 2.20 -0.94 7.85
CA ASP A 60 3.60 -0.67 8.14
C ASP A 60 4.00 0.52 7.26
N GLU A 61 3.73 1.71 7.79
CA GLU A 61 4.55 2.88 7.49
C GLU A 61 6.00 2.47 7.77
N ASP A 62 6.72 2.02 6.74
CA ASP A 62 8.19 1.99 6.66
C ASP A 62 8.71 3.44 6.79
N GLY A 63 8.54 4.01 7.99
CA GLY A 63 9.09 5.27 8.42
C GLY A 63 10.55 5.06 8.82
N ASP A 64 11.42 4.78 7.86
CA ASP A 64 12.86 4.99 8.07
C ASP A 64 13.16 6.50 7.98
N ASP A 65 13.02 7.16 9.13
CA ASP A 65 13.48 8.51 9.42
C ASP A 65 15.00 8.61 9.25
N GLY A 66 15.42 8.81 8.00
CA GLY A 66 16.80 9.07 7.63
C GLY A 66 17.14 10.55 7.50
N VAL A 67 16.62 11.44 8.36
CA VAL A 67 17.10 12.84 8.42
C VAL A 67 18.50 12.92 9.02
N ARG A 68 19.50 12.46 8.26
CA ARG A 68 20.90 12.84 8.51
C ARG A 68 21.10 14.28 8.07
N ARG A 69 20.93 15.18 9.05
CA ARG A 69 21.45 16.54 9.02
C ARG A 69 22.93 16.50 8.62
N THR A 70 23.26 17.07 7.48
CA THR A 70 24.50 17.84 7.36
C THR A 70 24.11 19.27 7.07
N SER A 71 24.21 20.06 8.12
CA SER A 71 24.40 21.50 8.15
C SER A 71 24.94 22.09 6.85
N GLY A 72 24.37 23.25 6.49
CA GLY A 72 24.60 23.95 5.23
C GLY A 72 26.05 24.11 4.81
N GLN A 73 26.23 24.01 3.49
CA GLN A 73 27.35 24.57 2.77
C GLN A 73 26.75 25.48 1.68
N ALA A 74 26.44 26.70 2.08
CA ALA A 74 26.09 27.78 1.16
C ALA A 74 27.37 28.59 0.99
N ASP A 75 28.20 28.21 0.00
CA ASP A 75 29.43 28.94 -0.30
C ASP A 75 29.68 28.90 -1.82
N GLY A 76 29.56 30.06 -2.45
CA GLY A 76 30.23 30.45 -3.69
C GLY A 76 29.33 30.63 -4.93
N ASP A 77 29.45 31.67 -5.74
CA ASP A 77 30.14 32.95 -5.60
C ASP A 77 29.60 33.98 -6.63
N GLU A 78 30.16 35.19 -6.46
CA GLU A 78 30.41 36.29 -7.40
C GLU A 78 29.25 37.13 -7.98
N GLY A 79 29.39 38.45 -7.73
CA GLY A 79 28.75 39.52 -8.50
C GLY A 79 29.21 39.48 -9.97
N GLU A 80 28.92 40.45 -10.82
CA GLU A 80 28.85 41.89 -10.59
C GLU A 80 28.12 42.55 -11.78
N GLU A 81 27.25 43.52 -11.48
CA GLU A 81 27.10 44.85 -12.15
C GLU A 81 26.47 44.95 -13.57
N GLU A 82 25.30 45.62 -13.61
CA GLU A 82 24.81 46.71 -14.52
C GLU A 82 24.89 46.50 -16.08
N GLU A 83 24.07 47.04 -16.99
CA GLU A 83 23.40 48.34 -17.16
C GLU A 83 22.23 48.22 -18.19
N ASP A 84 21.24 49.09 -17.99
CA ASP A 84 20.22 49.70 -18.86
C ASP A 84 20.04 49.30 -20.34
N ASP A 85 18.77 49.15 -20.78
CA ASP A 85 18.20 49.99 -21.85
C ASP A 85 16.65 49.96 -21.81
N ASP A 86 16.07 51.14 -21.62
CA ASP A 86 14.65 51.47 -21.76
C ASP A 86 14.30 51.51 -23.26
N ASP A 87 13.41 50.63 -23.74
CA ASP A 87 12.68 50.88 -24.99
C ASP A 87 11.20 50.50 -24.83
N GLU A 88 10.45 51.53 -24.49
CA GLU A 88 9.00 51.64 -24.60
C GLU A 88 8.54 51.32 -26.04
N GLY A 89 7.92 50.16 -26.27
CA GLY A 89 7.51 49.80 -27.62
C GLY A 89 6.50 48.67 -27.76
N ASP A 90 5.28 49.07 -28.12
CA ASP A 90 4.30 48.31 -28.91
C ASP A 90 3.40 47.30 -28.19
N ASP A 91 2.36 47.89 -27.62
CA ASP A 91 0.98 47.44 -27.69
C ASP A 91 0.62 46.14 -28.46
N ARG A 92 -0.28 45.39 -27.82
CA ARG A 92 -1.38 44.62 -28.42
C ARG A 92 -1.05 43.45 -29.37
N ALA A 93 -0.75 42.30 -28.77
CA ALA A 93 -1.07 40.99 -29.35
C ALA A 93 -2.01 40.14 -28.46
N TRP A 94 -3.02 40.79 -27.84
CA TRP A 94 -4.19 40.10 -27.29
C TRP A 94 -5.16 39.72 -28.42
N HIS A 95 -4.81 38.79 -29.31
CA HIS A 95 -5.81 38.23 -30.24
C HIS A 95 -5.58 36.75 -30.59
N ARG A 96 -6.20 35.92 -29.75
CA ARG A 96 -6.94 34.69 -30.09
C ARG A 96 -6.18 33.36 -30.14
#